data_AF-A0A2H3AV56-F1
#
_entry.id   AF-A0A2H3AV56-F1
#
_cell.length_a   1.000
_cell.length_b   1.000
_cell.length_c   1.000
_cell.angle_alpha   90.00
_cell.angle_beta   90.00
_cell.angle_gamma   90.00
#
_symmetry.space_group_name_H-M   'P 1'
#
loop_
_entity.id
_entity.type
_entity.pdbx_description
1 polymer ?
#
loop_
_entity_poly.entity_id
_entity_poly.type
_entity_poly.pdbx_seq_one_letter_code
_entity_poly.pdbx_strand_id
1 'polypeptide(L)'
;MPSVDILAKHSLVNQARPLTDRIWTNIQGELMKYMEKVKVDRLAREHHELLQRRRKVVIDYLRMYKALTPSILFPPMLDFFELPPIQKIIHLPSNETVTSGHFHRITELIILHSEAWESSITQRVVDFTLGEDSPLSLEEKCSQAKLARNVFVCKKCTVFSRSLNRRCRKNKPLCITPLFFPDIMSHRCLSLGFDCRAQDDELRRTATVSVRVPWSTTCLEINDRARKVVNALLAFIGADPETTTAEDRNGGLSVQMLRLPQQEIQT
;
A
#
# COMPACT_ATOMS: atom_id res chain seq x y z
N MET A 1 -17.74 -22.64 -6.98
CA MET A 1 -18.66 -23.43 -6.13
C MET A 1 -17.97 -24.74 -5.74
N PRO A 2 -17.72 -25.01 -4.45
CA PRO A 2 -17.35 -26.35 -4.05
C PRO A 2 -18.58 -27.22 -4.29
N SER A 3 -18.46 -28.07 -5.28
CA SER A 3 -19.53 -28.91 -5.80
C SER A 3 -20.15 -29.75 -4.68
N VAL A 4 -21.45 -29.99 -4.77
CA VAL A 4 -22.19 -31.02 -4.02
C VAL A 4 -21.44 -32.36 -3.99
N ASP A 5 -20.51 -32.58 -4.94
CA ASP A 5 -19.57 -33.70 -5.01
C ASP A 5 -18.68 -33.94 -3.77
N ILE A 6 -18.46 -32.96 -2.88
CA ILE A 6 -17.51 -33.17 -1.76
C ILE A 6 -18.06 -34.22 -0.78
N LEU A 7 -19.37 -34.20 -0.49
CA LEU A 7 -19.98 -35.19 0.40
C LEU A 7 -20.06 -36.58 -0.25
N ALA A 8 -20.39 -36.63 -1.55
CA ALA A 8 -20.44 -37.86 -2.32
C ALA A 8 -19.08 -38.58 -2.43
N LYS A 9 -17.97 -37.85 -2.22
CA LYS A 9 -16.61 -38.40 -2.20
C LYS A 9 -16.12 -38.78 -0.80
N HIS A 10 -16.87 -38.47 0.25
CA HIS A 10 -16.47 -38.80 1.63
C HIS A 10 -16.45 -40.33 1.82
N SER A 11 -15.40 -40.87 2.44
CA SER A 11 -15.21 -42.34 2.58
C SER A 11 -16.32 -43.05 3.35
N LEU A 12 -16.95 -42.36 4.30
CA LEU A 12 -18.11 -42.88 5.03
C LEU A 12 -19.43 -42.87 4.25
N VAL A 13 -19.51 -42.04 3.19
CA VAL A 13 -20.70 -41.90 2.36
C VAL A 13 -20.55 -42.75 1.09
N ASN A 14 -19.36 -42.75 0.49
CA ASN A 14 -19.04 -43.49 -0.72
C ASN A 14 -18.68 -44.95 -0.41
N GLN A 15 -19.63 -45.70 0.15
CA GLN A 15 -19.48 -47.12 0.43
C GLN A 15 -20.40 -47.93 -0.47
N ALA A 16 -19.86 -48.98 -1.09
CA ALA A 16 -20.67 -49.92 -1.89
C ALA A 16 -21.59 -50.80 -1.01
N ARG A 17 -21.39 -50.78 0.31
CA ARG A 17 -22.18 -51.58 1.26
C ARG A 17 -23.52 -50.90 1.54
N PRO A 18 -24.61 -51.68 1.69
CA PRO A 18 -25.91 -51.11 2.08
C PRO A 18 -25.83 -50.49 3.47
N LEU A 19 -26.45 -49.32 3.64
CA LEU A 19 -26.52 -48.63 4.92
C LEU A 19 -27.52 -49.37 5.85
N THR A 20 -27.02 -49.91 6.95
CA THR A 20 -27.85 -50.52 8.02
C THR A 20 -27.87 -49.62 9.25
N ASP A 21 -28.84 -49.77 10.15
CA ASP A 21 -28.95 -48.95 11.37
C ASP A 21 -27.70 -48.99 12.24
N ARG A 22 -27.06 -50.16 12.32
CA ARG A 22 -25.79 -50.34 13.04
C ARG A 22 -24.66 -49.54 12.37
N ILE A 23 -24.56 -49.59 11.04
CA ILE A 23 -23.55 -48.83 10.28
C ILE A 23 -23.83 -47.33 10.45
N TRP A 24 -25.09 -46.90 10.29
CA TRP A 24 -25.51 -45.51 10.48
C TRP A 24 -25.12 -44.99 11.87
N THR A 25 -25.46 -45.71 12.94
CA THR A 25 -25.12 -45.34 14.32
C THR A 25 -23.60 -45.15 14.51
N ASN A 26 -22.79 -45.98 13.85
CA ASN A 26 -21.34 -45.88 13.91
C ASN A 26 -20.78 -44.68 13.14
N ILE A 27 -21.36 -44.33 11.99
CA ILE A 27 -20.83 -43.27 11.12
C ILE A 27 -21.45 -41.89 11.36
N GLN A 28 -22.65 -41.81 11.94
CA GLN A 28 -23.41 -40.57 12.09
C GLN A 28 -22.62 -39.49 12.83
N GLY A 29 -21.94 -39.85 13.92
CA GLY A 29 -21.17 -38.89 14.71
C GLY A 29 -20.02 -38.25 13.93
N GLU A 30 -19.27 -39.06 13.17
CA GLU A 30 -18.19 -38.56 12.31
C GLU A 30 -18.75 -37.73 11.15
N LEU A 31 -19.85 -38.19 10.54
CA LEU A 31 -20.49 -37.48 9.46
C LEU A 31 -21.04 -36.11 9.91
N MET A 32 -21.62 -36.00 11.11
CA MET A 32 -22.06 -34.71 11.66
C MET A 32 -20.88 -33.76 11.89
N LYS A 33 -19.75 -34.24 12.43
CA LYS A 33 -18.52 -33.44 12.59
C LYS A 33 -18.01 -32.94 11.23
N TYR A 34 -18.02 -33.82 10.23
CA TYR A 34 -17.62 -33.49 8.87
C TYR A 34 -18.55 -32.43 8.25
N MET A 35 -19.87 -32.58 8.37
CA MET A 35 -20.85 -31.62 7.85
C MET A 35 -20.74 -30.25 8.52
N GLU A 36 -20.46 -30.19 9.82
CA GLU A 36 -20.22 -28.91 10.50
C GLU A 36 -18.93 -28.24 9.99
N LYS A 37 -17.85 -29.01 9.77
CA LYS A 37 -16.63 -28.49 9.14
C LYS A 37 -16.92 -27.92 7.74
N VAL A 38 -17.66 -28.66 6.91
CA VAL A 38 -18.04 -28.21 5.56
C VAL A 38 -18.87 -26.92 5.61
N LYS A 39 -19.79 -26.80 6.58
CA LYS A 39 -20.58 -25.59 6.81
C LYS A 39 -19.70 -24.41 7.21
N VAL A 40 -18.78 -24.59 8.16
CA VAL A 40 -17.81 -23.55 8.57
C VAL A 40 -16.98 -23.09 7.37
N ASP A 41 -16.42 -24.03 6.61
CA ASP A 41 -15.62 -23.71 5.42
C ASP A 41 -16.45 -22.97 4.35
N ARG A 42 -17.73 -23.34 4.18
CA ARG A 42 -18.66 -22.64 3.28
C ARG A 42 -18.89 -21.21 3.73
N LEU A 43 -19.24 -21.01 5.00
CA LEU A 43 -19.49 -19.68 5.55
C LEU A 43 -18.24 -18.79 5.47
N ALA A 44 -17.05 -19.35 5.72
CA ALA A 44 -15.79 -18.62 5.57
C ALA A 44 -15.55 -18.14 4.13
N ARG A 45 -15.84 -18.98 3.13
CA ARG A 45 -15.75 -18.59 1.70
C ARG A 45 -16.78 -17.54 1.33
N GLU A 46 -18.05 -17.74 1.71
CA GLU A 46 -19.13 -16.79 1.42
C GLU A 46 -18.84 -15.42 2.05
N HIS A 47 -18.34 -15.41 3.29
CA HIS A 47 -17.91 -14.20 3.97
C HIS A 47 -16.71 -13.54 3.26
N HIS A 48 -15.71 -14.32 2.86
CA HIS A 48 -14.57 -13.80 2.10
C HIS A 48 -15.01 -13.17 0.76
N GLU A 49 -15.83 -13.86 -0.03
CA GLU A 49 -16.38 -13.35 -1.29
C GLU A 49 -17.21 -12.08 -1.08
N LEU A 50 -18.00 -12.02 -0.01
CA LEU A 50 -18.75 -10.82 0.37
C LEU A 50 -17.82 -9.63 0.63
N LEU A 51 -16.79 -9.82 1.47
CA LEU A 51 -15.83 -8.75 1.77
C LEU A 51 -15.09 -8.29 0.52
N GLN A 52 -14.70 -9.21 -0.38
CA GLN A 52 -14.06 -8.86 -1.65
C GLN A 52 -14.96 -8.01 -2.53
N ARG A 53 -16.25 -8.38 -2.67
CA ARG A 53 -17.24 -7.56 -3.40
C ARG A 53 -17.37 -6.15 -2.81
N ARG A 54 -17.43 -6.04 -1.48
CA ARG A 54 -17.56 -4.74 -0.79
C ARG A 54 -16.31 -3.87 -0.96
N ARG A 55 -15.12 -4.45 -0.81
CA ARG A 55 -13.85 -3.75 -1.05
C ARG A 55 -13.72 -3.25 -2.48
N LYS A 56 -14.27 -3.95 -3.48
CA LYS A 56 -14.32 -3.46 -4.86
C LYS A 56 -15.11 -2.15 -4.97
N VAL A 57 -16.26 -2.05 -4.29
CA VAL A 57 -17.05 -0.80 -4.23
C VAL A 57 -16.23 0.34 -3.62
N VAL A 58 -15.49 0.06 -2.53
CA VAL A 58 -14.60 1.04 -1.89
C VAL A 58 -13.50 1.53 -2.86
N ILE A 59 -12.91 0.61 -3.62
CA ILE A 59 -11.86 0.96 -4.61
C ILE A 59 -12.42 1.86 -5.70
N ASP A 60 -13.59 1.53 -6.22
CA ASP A 60 -14.21 2.32 -7.29
C ASP A 60 -14.60 3.71 -6.77
N TYR A 61 -15.12 3.80 -5.53
CA TYR A 61 -15.33 5.06 -4.84
C TYR A 61 -14.03 5.86 -4.67
N LEU A 62 -12.95 5.25 -4.15
CA LEU A 62 -11.66 5.92 -3.94
C LEU A 62 -11.07 6.45 -5.25
N ARG A 63 -11.17 5.68 -6.35
CA ARG A 63 -10.70 6.12 -7.68
C ARG A 63 -11.48 7.32 -8.18
N MET A 64 -12.81 7.26 -8.10
CA MET A 64 -13.69 8.36 -8.47
C MET A 64 -13.36 9.61 -7.65
N TYR A 65 -13.23 9.47 -6.32
CA TYR A 65 -12.97 10.60 -5.43
C TYR A 65 -11.61 11.24 -5.70
N LYS A 66 -10.54 10.44 -5.86
CA LYS A 66 -9.20 10.92 -6.25
C LYS A 66 -9.19 11.70 -7.57
N ALA A 67 -10.04 11.32 -8.52
CA ALA A 67 -10.15 12.04 -9.79
C ALA A 67 -10.82 13.41 -9.62
N LEU A 68 -11.69 13.58 -8.62
CA LEU A 68 -12.37 14.84 -8.31
C LEU A 68 -11.52 15.77 -7.43
N THR A 69 -10.63 15.22 -6.60
CA THR A 69 -9.82 15.97 -5.63
C THR A 69 -8.31 15.69 -5.79
N PRO A 70 -7.70 16.06 -6.92
CA PRO A 70 -6.31 15.74 -7.20
C PRO A 70 -5.30 16.39 -6.24
N SER A 71 -5.71 17.47 -5.55
CA SER A 71 -4.87 18.18 -4.58
C SER A 71 -4.79 17.51 -3.20
N ILE A 72 -5.71 16.59 -2.88
CA ILE A 72 -5.78 15.96 -1.57
C ILE A 72 -4.93 14.68 -1.60
N LEU A 73 -4.02 14.56 -0.63
CA LEU A 73 -3.30 13.31 -0.44
C LEU A 73 -4.22 12.29 0.22
N PHE A 74 -4.32 11.11 -0.38
CA PHE A 74 -5.11 10.01 0.17
C PHE A 74 -4.22 8.81 0.47
N PRO A 75 -4.60 8.02 1.49
CA PRO A 75 -3.95 6.77 1.77
C PRO A 75 -3.86 5.86 0.52
N PRO A 76 -2.80 5.05 0.42
CA PRO A 76 -2.77 3.89 -0.43
C PRO A 76 -3.96 2.97 -0.13
N MET A 77 -4.31 2.12 -1.10
CA MET A 77 -5.52 1.28 -1.02
C MET A 77 -5.66 0.49 0.28
N LEU A 78 -4.58 -0.12 0.78
CA LEU A 78 -4.67 -0.94 1.99
C LEU A 78 -4.82 -0.07 3.24
N ASP A 79 -4.02 0.98 3.38
CA ASP A 79 -4.21 1.96 4.47
C ASP A 79 -5.61 2.59 4.45
N PHE A 80 -6.18 2.79 3.25
CA PHE A 80 -7.54 3.30 3.10
C PHE A 80 -8.60 2.32 3.63
N PHE A 81 -8.40 1.01 3.45
CA PHE A 81 -9.29 -0.01 4.04
C PHE A 81 -9.19 -0.07 5.55
N GLU A 82 -8.07 0.33 6.13
CA GLU A 82 -7.86 0.37 7.57
C GLU A 82 -8.46 1.61 8.24
N LEU A 83 -8.96 2.59 7.47
CA LEU A 83 -9.65 3.74 8.06
C LEU A 83 -10.92 3.28 8.80
N PRO A 84 -11.13 3.68 10.07
CA PRO A 84 -12.30 3.28 10.86
C PRO A 84 -13.66 3.44 10.15
N PRO A 85 -13.97 4.60 9.51
CA PRO A 85 -15.19 4.75 8.72
C PRO A 85 -15.38 3.71 7.61
N ILE A 86 -14.29 3.36 6.93
CA ILE A 86 -14.30 2.42 5.80
C ILE A 86 -14.47 1.00 6.29
N GLN A 87 -13.75 0.61 7.35
CA GLN A 87 -13.89 -0.70 7.98
C GLN A 87 -15.33 -0.94 8.44
N LYS A 88 -15.98 0.07 9.05
CA LYS A 88 -17.37 -0.04 9.52
C LYS A 88 -18.34 -0.38 8.39
N ILE A 89 -18.16 0.21 7.20
CA ILE A 89 -19.01 -0.08 6.03
C ILE A 89 -18.70 -1.45 5.43
N ILE A 90 -17.42 -1.81 5.31
CA ILE A 90 -17.00 -3.11 4.75
C ILE A 90 -17.57 -4.27 5.58
N HIS A 91 -17.64 -4.11 6.90
CA HIS A 91 -18.09 -5.14 7.85
C HIS A 91 -19.56 -5.03 8.26
N LEU A 92 -20.39 -4.32 7.49
CA LEU A 92 -21.85 -4.31 7.73
C LEU A 92 -22.42 -5.75 7.74
N PRO A 93 -23.57 -6.00 8.37
CA PRO A 93 -24.24 -7.30 8.34
C PRO A 93 -24.42 -7.86 6.91
N SER A 94 -24.39 -9.20 6.75
CA SER A 94 -24.37 -9.85 5.42
C SER A 94 -25.62 -9.63 4.57
N ASN A 95 -26.73 -9.27 5.20
CA ASN A 95 -27.99 -8.88 4.55
C ASN A 95 -27.96 -7.46 3.97
N GLU A 96 -26.93 -6.66 4.26
CA GLU A 96 -26.79 -5.29 3.75
C GLU A 96 -25.91 -5.23 2.51
N THR A 97 -26.42 -4.57 1.46
CA THR A 97 -25.68 -4.34 0.23
C THR A 97 -24.91 -3.02 0.33
N VAL A 98 -23.57 -3.11 0.29
CA VAL A 98 -22.72 -1.92 0.27
C VAL A 98 -22.74 -1.29 -1.12
N THR A 99 -22.92 0.04 -1.15
CA THR A 99 -23.01 0.85 -2.37
C THR A 99 -22.16 2.12 -2.21
N SER A 100 -21.82 2.80 -3.31
CA SER A 100 -21.10 4.08 -3.25
C SER A 100 -21.81 5.15 -2.42
N GLY A 101 -23.15 5.10 -2.34
CA GLY A 101 -23.93 6.03 -1.52
C GLY A 101 -23.61 5.96 -0.02
N HIS A 102 -23.17 4.81 0.49
CA HIS A 102 -22.73 4.69 1.89
C HIS A 102 -21.49 5.53 2.16
N PHE A 103 -20.52 5.54 1.22
CA PHE A 103 -19.28 6.29 1.36
C PHE A 103 -19.49 7.79 1.15
N HIS A 104 -20.37 8.18 0.22
CA HIS A 104 -20.68 9.59 0.00
C HIS A 104 -21.21 10.29 1.27
N ARG A 105 -22.05 9.60 2.06
CA ARG A 105 -22.61 10.11 3.32
C ARG A 105 -21.56 10.33 4.42
N ILE A 106 -20.39 9.72 4.30
CA ILE A 106 -19.31 9.81 5.29
C ILE A 106 -18.05 10.46 4.72
N THR A 107 -18.17 11.20 3.61
CA THR A 107 -17.03 11.81 2.91
C THR A 107 -16.20 12.70 3.82
N GLU A 108 -16.85 13.54 4.63
CA GLU A 108 -16.18 14.43 5.59
C GLU A 108 -15.36 13.65 6.61
N LEU A 109 -15.93 12.54 7.12
CA LEU A 109 -15.24 11.65 8.05
C LEU A 109 -14.05 10.94 7.38
N ILE A 110 -14.18 10.58 6.09
CA ILE A 110 -13.07 10.02 5.31
C ILE A 110 -11.94 11.04 5.15
N ILE A 111 -12.26 12.31 4.89
CA ILE A 111 -11.26 13.38 4.80
C ILE A 111 -10.52 13.53 6.14
N LEU A 112 -11.25 13.67 7.25
CA LEU A 112 -10.68 13.81 8.58
C LEU A 112 -9.71 12.66 8.92
N HIS A 113 -10.10 11.42 8.63
CA HIS A 113 -9.24 10.25 8.87
C HIS A 113 -8.07 10.16 7.88
N SER A 114 -8.19 10.73 6.69
CA SER A 114 -7.08 10.81 5.72
C SER A 114 -6.03 11.83 6.17
N GLU A 115 -6.44 12.95 6.74
CA GLU A 115 -5.52 13.94 7.35
C GLU A 115 -4.78 13.37 8.57
N ALA A 116 -5.50 12.59 9.41
CA ALA A 116 -4.87 11.89 10.53
C ALA A 116 -3.86 10.84 10.04
N TRP A 117 -4.18 10.11 8.97
CA TRP A 117 -3.24 9.19 8.32
C TRP A 117 -2.03 9.93 7.76
N GLU A 118 -2.24 11.04 7.04
CA GLU A 118 -1.16 11.89 6.51
C GLU A 118 -0.22 12.37 7.61
N SER A 119 -0.78 12.80 8.74
CA SER A 119 -0.01 13.20 9.93
C SER A 119 0.83 12.05 10.47
N SER A 120 0.26 10.83 10.55
CA SER A 120 1.00 9.64 10.97
C SER A 120 2.15 9.28 10.02
N ILE A 121 1.95 9.38 8.71
CA ILE A 121 3.00 9.11 7.73
C ILE A 121 4.08 10.20 7.78
N THR A 122 3.69 11.46 7.92
CA THR A 122 4.61 12.59 8.13
C THR A 122 5.51 12.31 9.32
N GLN A 123 4.93 11.87 10.45
CA GLN A 123 5.69 11.50 11.63
C GLN A 123 6.71 10.38 11.33
N ARG A 124 6.31 9.32 10.63
CA ARG A 124 7.24 8.23 10.26
C ARG A 124 8.37 8.70 9.36
N VAL A 125 8.13 9.65 8.46
CA VAL A 125 9.17 10.25 7.61
C VAL A 125 10.10 11.11 8.44
N VAL A 126 9.55 11.89 9.39
CA VAL A 126 10.31 12.69 10.34
C VAL A 126 11.24 11.82 11.19
N ASP A 127 10.69 10.77 11.80
CA ASP A 127 11.45 9.82 12.63
C ASP A 127 12.52 9.10 11.81
N PHE A 128 12.20 8.72 10.56
CA PHE A 128 13.17 8.16 9.63
C PHE A 128 14.30 9.14 9.27
N THR A 129 14.01 10.44 9.24
CA THR A 129 14.97 11.46 8.78
C THR A 129 15.89 11.94 9.89
N LEU A 130 15.33 12.15 11.08
CA LEU A 130 16.02 12.80 12.20
C LEU A 130 16.30 11.83 13.36
N GLY A 131 15.68 10.64 13.36
CA GLY A 131 15.70 9.71 14.47
C GLY A 131 14.61 10.01 15.51
N GLU A 132 14.06 8.95 16.11
CA GLU A 132 13.09 9.04 17.20
C GLU A 132 13.66 9.82 18.40
N ASP A 133 14.94 9.59 18.71
CA ASP A 133 15.66 10.17 19.85
C ASP A 133 16.15 11.62 19.65
N SER A 134 15.84 12.25 18.51
CA SER A 134 16.27 13.63 18.28
C SER A 134 15.70 14.57 19.38
N PRO A 135 16.52 15.47 19.96
CA PRO A 135 16.13 16.34 21.07
C PRO A 135 15.20 17.50 20.65
N LEU A 136 14.93 17.63 19.36
CA LEU A 136 14.08 18.68 18.80
C LEU A 136 12.61 18.46 19.18
N SER A 137 11.85 19.55 19.28
CA SER A 137 10.40 19.48 19.41
C SER A 137 9.77 18.87 18.15
N LEU A 138 8.54 18.38 18.26
CA LEU A 138 7.81 17.78 17.14
C LEU A 138 7.67 18.73 15.94
N GLU A 139 7.38 20.00 16.22
CA GLU A 139 7.19 21.04 15.21
C GLU A 139 8.50 21.36 14.47
N GLU A 140 9.60 21.45 15.20
CA GLU A 140 10.94 21.63 14.62
C GLU A 140 11.34 20.42 13.78
N LYS A 141 11.09 19.20 14.26
CA LYS A 141 11.37 17.98 13.52
C LYS A 141 10.58 17.93 12.20
N CYS A 142 9.29 18.26 12.25
CA CYS A 142 8.43 18.37 11.07
C CYS A 142 8.95 19.42 10.07
N SER A 143 9.31 20.61 10.55
CA SER A 143 9.85 21.68 9.71
C SER A 143 11.17 21.28 9.07
N GLN A 144 12.07 20.69 9.85
CA GLN A 144 13.36 20.20 9.36
C GLN A 144 13.20 19.11 8.32
N ALA A 145 12.29 18.15 8.51
CA ALA A 145 12.06 17.07 7.55
C ALA A 145 11.59 17.58 6.17
N LYS A 146 10.85 18.70 6.14
CA LYS A 146 10.32 19.33 4.91
C LYS A 146 11.34 20.17 4.13
N LEU A 147 12.55 20.37 4.66
CA LEU A 147 13.60 21.14 3.99
C LEU A 147 14.02 20.51 2.65
N ALA A 148 14.29 21.34 1.66
CA ALA A 148 14.69 20.92 0.31
C ALA A 148 15.96 20.06 0.30
N ARG A 149 16.87 20.28 1.27
CA ARG A 149 18.10 19.50 1.42
C ARG A 149 17.87 18.03 1.80
N ASN A 150 16.68 17.68 2.28
CA ASN A 150 16.33 16.29 2.59
C ASN A 150 15.90 15.57 1.32
N VAL A 151 16.90 15.05 0.62
CA VAL A 151 16.69 14.29 -0.61
C VAL A 151 16.59 12.81 -0.28
N PHE A 152 15.45 12.21 -0.63
CA PHE A 152 15.25 10.79 -0.50
C PHE A 152 15.36 10.08 -1.84
N VAL A 153 15.65 8.79 -1.80
CA VAL A 153 15.61 7.91 -2.97
C VAL A 153 14.91 6.61 -2.62
N CYS A 154 14.25 6.01 -3.62
CA CYS A 154 13.65 4.69 -3.44
C CYS A 154 14.63 3.59 -3.90
N LYS A 155 15.01 2.70 -2.99
CA LYS A 155 15.89 1.53 -3.24
C LYS A 155 15.39 0.66 -4.40
N LYS A 156 14.08 0.55 -4.59
CA LYS A 156 13.51 -0.21 -5.71
C LYS A 156 13.65 0.55 -7.02
N CYS A 157 13.28 1.83 -7.08
CA CYS A 157 13.36 2.60 -8.32
C CYS A 157 14.80 2.89 -8.75
N THR A 158 15.75 3.00 -7.82
CA THR A 158 17.17 3.19 -8.13
C THR A 158 17.83 1.92 -8.67
N VAL A 159 17.42 0.75 -8.17
CA VAL A 159 17.98 -0.56 -8.58
C VAL A 159 17.31 -1.11 -9.84
N PHE A 160 16.00 -0.90 -10.04
CA PHE A 160 15.25 -1.52 -11.15
C PHE A 160 15.51 -0.92 -12.53
N SER A 161 16.19 0.23 -12.64
CA SER A 161 16.78 0.68 -13.92
C SER A 161 17.86 -0.29 -14.44
N ARG A 162 18.33 -1.26 -13.64
CA ARG A 162 19.41 -2.19 -14.01
C ARG A 162 18.93 -3.48 -14.70
N SER A 163 17.70 -3.97 -14.48
CA SER A 163 17.39 -5.40 -14.73
C SER A 163 16.29 -5.72 -15.76
N LEU A 164 15.27 -4.88 -15.96
CA LEU A 164 14.07 -5.33 -16.71
C LEU A 164 13.98 -4.91 -18.18
N ASN A 165 14.88 -4.07 -18.68
CA ASN A 165 14.89 -3.71 -20.10
C ASN A 165 16.15 -4.20 -20.80
N ARG A 166 16.24 -5.52 -21.05
CA ARG A 166 17.31 -6.13 -21.87
C ARG A 166 17.47 -5.44 -23.23
N ARG A 167 16.41 -4.80 -23.76
CA ARG A 167 16.44 -4.03 -25.02
C ARG A 167 16.99 -2.60 -24.90
N CYS A 168 17.11 -2.02 -23.70
CA CYS A 168 17.73 -0.69 -23.47
C CYS A 168 19.15 -0.79 -22.90
N ARG A 169 19.85 -1.91 -23.11
CA ARG A 169 21.15 -2.22 -22.48
C ARG A 169 22.33 -1.33 -22.89
N LYS A 170 22.19 -0.44 -23.87
CA LYS A 170 23.39 0.15 -24.48
C LYS A 170 23.79 1.55 -24.10
N ASN A 171 22.97 2.45 -23.52
CA ASN A 171 23.46 3.82 -23.22
C ASN A 171 22.59 4.71 -22.32
N LYS A 172 21.57 4.21 -21.60
CA LYS A 172 20.78 5.11 -20.74
C LYS A 172 21.46 5.31 -19.38
N PRO A 173 21.82 6.55 -19.00
CA PRO A 173 22.42 6.81 -17.70
C PRO A 173 21.48 6.38 -16.59
N LEU A 174 22.06 5.92 -15.48
CA LEU A 174 21.35 5.63 -14.25
C LEU A 174 20.63 6.88 -13.76
N CYS A 175 19.34 6.99 -14.05
CA CYS A 175 18.51 8.07 -13.53
C CYS A 175 18.07 7.71 -12.11
N ILE A 176 18.66 8.40 -11.13
CA ILE A 176 18.13 8.46 -9.78
C ILE A 176 17.04 9.53 -9.80
N THR A 177 15.81 9.15 -9.50
CA THR A 177 14.73 10.13 -9.29
C THR A 177 14.74 10.51 -7.81
N PRO A 178 15.16 11.73 -7.45
CA PRO A 178 15.05 12.19 -6.07
C PRO A 178 13.58 12.34 -5.70
N LEU A 179 13.25 12.00 -4.45
CA LEU A 179 11.96 12.19 -3.83
C LEU A 179 12.11 13.28 -2.75
N PHE A 180 11.12 14.15 -2.68
CA PHE A 180 11.05 15.24 -1.71
C PHE A 180 9.72 15.18 -0.97
N PHE A 181 9.56 15.99 0.07
CA PHE A 181 8.26 16.21 0.69
C PHE A 181 7.38 17.12 -0.20
N PRO A 182 6.06 16.91 -0.30
CA PRO A 182 5.29 15.75 0.18
C PRO A 182 5.30 14.55 -0.80
N ASP A 183 5.89 14.69 -1.99
CA ASP A 183 5.87 13.68 -3.08
C ASP A 183 6.22 12.26 -2.64
N ILE A 184 7.17 12.13 -1.70
CA ILE A 184 7.58 10.89 -1.07
C ILE A 184 6.39 10.07 -0.53
N MET A 185 5.38 10.73 0.04
CA MET A 185 4.23 10.08 0.67
C MET A 185 3.37 9.33 -0.35
N SER A 186 3.35 9.81 -1.60
CA SER A 186 2.62 9.20 -2.73
C SER A 186 3.43 8.13 -3.47
N HIS A 187 4.70 7.92 -3.10
CA HIS A 187 5.60 7.07 -3.87
C HIS A 187 5.18 5.59 -3.83
N ARG A 188 4.81 5.05 -4.98
CA ARG A 188 4.21 3.71 -5.12
C ARG A 188 5.00 2.59 -4.44
N CYS A 189 6.33 2.62 -4.47
CA CYS A 189 7.14 1.55 -3.88
C CYS A 189 7.09 1.49 -2.35
N LEU A 190 6.60 2.54 -1.69
CA LEU A 190 6.39 2.56 -0.23
C LEU A 190 5.11 1.80 0.18
N SER A 191 4.25 1.45 -0.79
CA SER A 191 3.05 0.62 -0.57
C SER A 191 3.11 -0.68 -1.38
N LEU A 192 4.32 -1.11 -1.75
CA LEU A 192 4.57 -2.38 -2.46
C LEU A 192 5.56 -3.26 -1.69
N GLY A 193 5.20 -4.51 -1.48
CA GLY A 193 6.00 -5.55 -0.84
C GLY A 193 6.15 -6.80 -1.69
N PHE A 194 6.77 -7.82 -1.11
CA PHE A 194 6.82 -9.18 -1.63
C PHE A 194 6.21 -10.12 -0.60
N ASP A 195 5.18 -10.84 -0.99
CA ASP A 195 4.51 -11.82 -0.13
C ASP A 195 4.02 -12.97 -1.03
N CYS A 196 4.67 -14.12 -0.92
CA CYS A 196 4.31 -15.30 -1.71
C CYS A 196 2.97 -15.91 -1.29
N ARG A 197 2.49 -15.61 -0.08
CA ARG A 197 1.22 -16.12 0.46
C ARG A 197 0.04 -15.22 0.11
N ALA A 198 0.29 -13.95 -0.18
CA ALA A 198 -0.74 -13.02 -0.64
C ALA A 198 -1.23 -13.27 -2.07
N GLN A 199 -0.82 -14.38 -2.70
CA GLN A 199 -1.45 -14.80 -3.94
C GLN A 199 -2.96 -14.95 -3.72
N ASP A 200 -3.48 -15.49 -2.62
CA ASP A 200 -4.94 -15.71 -2.56
C ASP A 200 -5.80 -14.43 -2.40
N ASP A 201 -5.20 -13.25 -2.18
CA ASP A 201 -5.94 -11.98 -2.09
C ASP A 201 -5.80 -11.15 -3.38
N GLU A 202 -6.84 -11.21 -4.22
CA GLU A 202 -6.90 -10.51 -5.52
C GLU A 202 -6.62 -9.00 -5.40
N LEU A 203 -7.00 -8.36 -4.29
CA LEU A 203 -6.81 -6.93 -4.09
C LEU A 203 -5.35 -6.55 -3.78
N ARG A 204 -4.61 -7.48 -3.17
CA ARG A 204 -3.18 -7.29 -2.89
C ARG A 204 -2.34 -7.59 -4.12
N ARG A 205 -2.81 -8.41 -5.07
CA ARG A 205 -2.06 -8.71 -6.29
C ARG A 205 -1.81 -7.44 -7.12
N THR A 206 -0.64 -7.39 -7.72
CA THR A 206 -0.34 -6.44 -8.80
C THR A 206 -0.12 -7.20 -10.10
N ALA A 207 0.07 -6.50 -11.22
CA ALA A 207 0.42 -7.13 -12.49
C ALA A 207 1.80 -7.83 -12.48
N THR A 208 2.59 -7.64 -11.42
CA THR A 208 3.91 -8.25 -11.23
C THR A 208 3.91 -9.11 -9.97
N VAL A 209 5.05 -9.74 -9.67
CA VAL A 209 5.27 -10.51 -8.43
C VAL A 209 5.18 -9.70 -7.14
N SER A 210 5.03 -8.38 -7.21
CA SER A 210 4.84 -7.54 -6.03
C SER A 210 3.39 -7.57 -5.54
N VAL A 211 3.21 -7.33 -4.25
CA VAL A 211 1.89 -7.18 -3.64
C VAL A 211 1.74 -5.81 -3.01
N ARG A 212 0.50 -5.34 -2.86
CA ARG A 212 0.19 -4.15 -2.08
C ARG A 212 0.41 -4.45 -0.60
N VAL A 213 1.02 -3.49 0.10
CA VAL A 213 1.22 -3.48 1.55
C VAL A 213 0.81 -2.10 2.09
N PRO A 214 0.50 -1.99 3.39
CA PRO A 214 0.41 -0.70 4.06
C PRO A 214 1.68 0.13 3.84
N TRP A 215 1.57 1.45 3.87
CA TRP A 215 2.69 2.35 3.64
C TRP A 215 3.84 2.10 4.64
N SER A 216 5.08 2.03 4.14
CA SER A 216 6.29 1.88 4.97
C SER A 216 7.51 2.61 4.42
N THR A 217 8.49 2.88 5.30
CA THR A 217 9.79 3.47 4.96
C THR A 217 10.81 2.43 4.47
N THR A 218 10.45 1.15 4.36
CA THR A 218 11.40 0.05 4.08
C THR A 218 12.20 0.24 2.79
N CYS A 219 11.58 0.85 1.77
CA CYS A 219 12.21 1.10 0.48
C CYS A 219 12.86 2.48 0.36
N LEU A 220 12.90 3.26 1.44
CA LEU A 220 13.39 4.62 1.47
C LEU A 220 14.86 4.68 1.92
N GLU A 221 15.58 5.66 1.41
CA GLU A 221 16.98 5.95 1.76
C GLU A 221 17.25 7.45 1.63
N ILE A 222 18.00 8.02 2.58
CA ILE A 222 18.50 9.39 2.46
C ILE A 222 19.72 9.40 1.54
N ASN A 223 19.76 10.31 0.59
CA ASN A 223 20.86 10.41 -0.36
C ASN A 223 21.76 11.61 -0.06
N ASP A 224 22.81 11.38 0.72
CA ASP A 224 23.75 12.44 1.12
C ASP A 224 24.46 13.12 -0.05
N ARG A 225 24.68 12.39 -1.14
CA ARG A 225 25.27 12.99 -2.34
C ARG A 225 24.31 13.96 -3.00
N ALA A 226 23.06 13.56 -3.18
CA ALA A 226 22.04 14.44 -3.75
C ALA A 226 21.78 15.65 -2.83
N ARG A 227 21.82 15.46 -1.50
CA ARG A 227 21.81 16.54 -0.51
C ARG A 227 22.94 17.54 -0.74
N LYS A 228 24.19 17.10 -0.93
CA LYS A 228 25.32 18.01 -1.26
C LYS A 228 25.07 18.81 -2.54
N VAL A 229 24.55 18.16 -3.58
CA VAL A 229 24.22 18.83 -4.85
C VAL A 229 23.10 19.86 -4.65
N VAL A 230 22.03 19.50 -3.93
CA VAL A 230 20.93 20.43 -3.63
C VAL A 230 21.42 21.61 -2.80
N ASN A 231 22.28 21.40 -1.80
CA ASN A 231 22.87 22.49 -1.02
C ASN A 231 23.71 23.44 -1.90
N ALA A 232 24.51 22.90 -2.84
CA ALA A 232 25.27 23.72 -3.78
C ALA A 232 24.35 24.52 -4.71
N LEU A 233 23.24 23.92 -5.17
CA LEU A 233 22.23 24.62 -5.97
C LEU A 233 21.53 25.72 -5.18
N LEU A 234 21.16 25.46 -3.92
CA LEU A 234 20.55 26.47 -3.05
C LEU A 234 21.50 27.64 -2.80
N ALA A 235 22.77 27.36 -2.51
CA ALA A 235 23.79 28.39 -2.39
C ALA A 235 23.97 29.20 -3.69
N PHE A 236 23.95 28.54 -4.86
CA PHE A 236 24.07 29.20 -6.15
C PHE A 236 22.93 30.18 -6.44
N ILE A 237 21.70 29.86 -6.02
CA ILE A 237 20.53 30.74 -6.17
C ILE A 237 20.37 31.74 -5.01
N GLY A 238 21.30 31.76 -4.05
CA GLY A 238 21.22 32.62 -2.87
C GLY A 238 20.15 32.21 -1.84
N ALA A 239 19.66 30.97 -1.89
CA ALA A 239 18.71 30.43 -0.93
C ALA A 239 19.43 29.69 0.21
N ASP A 240 18.90 29.81 1.42
CA ASP A 240 19.47 29.17 2.61
C ASP A 240 18.97 27.71 2.76
N PRO A 241 19.85 26.71 2.77
CA PRO A 241 19.46 25.29 2.90
C PRO A 241 18.83 24.93 4.25
N GLU A 242 19.00 25.75 5.29
CA GLU A 242 18.39 25.50 6.61
C GLU A 242 16.93 25.96 6.70
N THR A 243 16.49 26.82 5.78
CA THR A 243 15.14 27.40 5.79
C THR A 243 14.32 27.09 4.53
N THR A 244 14.97 26.77 3.41
CA THR A 244 14.28 26.50 2.14
C THR A 244 13.56 25.16 2.15
N THR A 245 12.24 25.16 1.94
CA THR A 245 11.43 23.93 1.87
C THR A 245 11.43 23.32 0.46
N ALA A 246 11.05 22.05 0.37
CA ALA A 246 10.90 21.38 -0.92
C ALA A 246 9.84 22.03 -1.83
N GLU A 247 8.80 22.65 -1.25
CA GLU A 247 7.71 23.29 -1.98
C GLU A 247 8.14 24.61 -2.61
N ASP A 248 8.96 25.41 -1.91
CA ASP A 248 9.51 26.68 -2.41
C ASP A 248 10.27 26.50 -3.75
N ARG A 249 10.78 25.29 -4.00
CA ARG A 249 11.54 24.95 -5.19
C ARG A 249 10.69 24.83 -6.47
N ASN A 250 9.39 24.51 -6.34
CA ASN A 250 8.52 24.24 -7.49
C ASN A 250 8.24 25.49 -8.35
N GLY A 251 8.63 26.68 -7.90
CA GLY A 251 8.51 27.94 -8.65
C GLY A 251 9.58 28.20 -9.72
N GLY A 252 10.65 27.40 -9.86
CA GLY A 252 11.70 27.69 -10.86
C GLY A 252 12.77 26.65 -11.15
N LEU A 253 12.89 25.58 -10.36
CA LEU A 253 13.93 24.56 -10.52
C LEU A 253 13.31 23.22 -10.93
N SER A 254 13.14 23.03 -12.24
CA SER A 254 12.64 21.76 -12.78
C SER A 254 13.58 20.61 -12.40
N VAL A 255 12.99 19.53 -11.86
CA VAL A 255 13.62 18.21 -11.55
C VAL A 255 14.54 17.71 -12.68
N GLN A 256 14.36 18.20 -13.91
CA GLN A 256 15.21 17.89 -15.05
C GLN A 256 16.71 18.19 -14.81
N MET A 257 17.07 19.21 -14.02
CA MET A 257 18.48 19.51 -13.71
C MET A 257 19.14 18.48 -12.77
N LEU A 258 18.37 17.73 -11.99
CA LEU A 258 18.89 16.70 -11.09
C LEU A 258 19.00 15.32 -11.73
N ARG A 259 18.72 15.17 -13.04
CA ARG A 259 19.02 13.94 -13.78
C ARG A 259 20.52 13.86 -14.06
N LEU A 260 21.30 13.65 -13.01
CA LEU A 260 22.74 13.51 -13.10
C LEU A 260 23.09 12.22 -13.87
N PRO A 261 23.80 12.28 -15.01
CA PRO A 261 24.37 11.10 -15.61
C PRO A 261 25.46 10.53 -14.69
N GLN A 262 25.41 9.23 -14.38
CA GLN A 262 26.43 8.57 -13.55
C GLN A 262 27.82 8.48 -14.20
N GLN A 263 28.04 9.03 -15.41
CA GLN A 263 29.30 8.89 -16.14
C GLN A 263 30.45 9.77 -15.63
N GLU A 264 30.21 10.73 -14.73
CA GLU A 264 31.28 11.58 -14.13
C GLU A 264 31.72 11.10 -12.73
N ILE A 265 31.66 9.80 -12.43
CA ILE A 265 31.89 9.26 -11.07
C ILE A 265 32.94 8.15 -11.07
N GLN A 266 33.99 8.30 -11.86
CA GLN A 266 35.24 7.53 -11.71
C GLN A 266 36.43 8.45 -12.01
N THR A 267 36.62 9.46 -11.17
CA THR A 267 37.89 10.18 -10.99
C THR A 267 37.97 10.63 -9.54
#